data_AF-A0A673VWP2-F1
#
_entry.id   AF-A0A673VWP2-F1
#
_cell.length_a   1.000
_cell.length_b   1.000
_cell.length_c   1.000
_cell.angle_alpha   90.00
_cell.angle_beta   90.00
_cell.angle_gamma   90.00
#
_symmetry.space_group_name_H-M   'P 1'
#
loop_
_entity.id
_entity.type
_entity.pdbx_description
1 polymer ?
#
loop_
_entity_poly.entity_id
_entity_poly.type
_entity_poly.pdbx_seq_one_letter_code
_entity_poly.pdbx_strand_id
1 'polypeptide(L)'
;HFITNSMTWTDAQSYCRENYTDLATVDDMEDLNKLITSVNSSYFVWIGLKKGDSMKWHWSLGETEFRNWDTGTPQNGNCALMSTAGLWNNTSCDDQHHFICYDDTNLTYVLIQENKTWIDAQSYCRQHHTDLVSVRNQTENTEIDQKISLRGLPVWIGLFLDSWIWSDQSDSSFRNWWSGWLSTDQRYNCTMVHSNPSSPNHAKLRNYPCDNTFPFICYGKLPYSPPNLPDIVMTGEL
;
A
#
# COMPACT_ATOMS: atom_id res chain seq x y z
N HIS A 1 -6.80 12.27 -13.29
CA HIS A 1 -7.79 12.75 -14.26
C HIS A 1 -9.01 11.86 -14.23
N PHE A 2 -10.18 12.39 -13.87
CA PHE A 2 -11.43 11.62 -13.84
C PHE A 2 -12.05 11.53 -15.23
N ILE A 3 -12.38 10.31 -15.67
CA ILE A 3 -13.02 10.00 -16.95
C ILE A 3 -14.41 9.44 -16.66
N THR A 4 -15.45 10.11 -17.16
CA THR A 4 -16.84 9.75 -16.91
C THR A 4 -17.35 8.58 -17.76
N ASN A 5 -16.67 8.25 -18.85
CA ASN A 5 -17.03 7.13 -19.71
C ASN A 5 -16.89 5.82 -18.94
N SER A 6 -17.91 4.96 -19.04
CA SER A 6 -17.88 3.65 -18.39
C SER A 6 -17.19 2.63 -19.29
N MET A 7 -16.13 2.01 -18.78
CA MET A 7 -15.32 1.02 -19.50
C MET A 7 -15.01 -0.17 -18.59
N THR A 8 -14.76 -1.33 -19.19
CA THR A 8 -14.18 -2.47 -18.44
C THR A 8 -12.84 -2.05 -17.85
N TRP A 9 -12.37 -2.72 -16.81
CA TRP A 9 -11.10 -2.32 -16.18
C TRP A 9 -9.93 -2.36 -17.20
N THR A 10 -9.89 -3.37 -18.06
CA THR A 10 -8.87 -3.53 -19.10
C THR A 10 -8.96 -2.45 -20.19
N ASP A 11 -10.18 -2.09 -20.60
CA ASP A 11 -10.36 -1.02 -21.59
C ASP A 11 -10.02 0.35 -20.99
N ALA A 12 -10.38 0.59 -19.72
CA ALA A 12 -10.02 1.79 -19.00
C ALA A 12 -8.50 1.94 -18.86
N GLN A 13 -7.79 0.84 -18.54
CA GLN A 13 -6.33 0.81 -18.52
C GLN A 13 -5.73 1.16 -19.89
N SER A 14 -6.22 0.52 -20.95
CA SER A 14 -5.78 0.79 -22.32
C SER A 14 -5.97 2.27 -22.68
N TYR A 15 -7.14 2.83 -22.38
CA TYR A 15 -7.44 4.24 -22.59
C TYR A 15 -6.48 5.15 -21.81
N CYS A 16 -6.22 4.84 -20.53
CA CYS A 16 -5.30 5.63 -19.73
C CYS A 16 -3.85 5.54 -20.26
N ARG A 17 -3.39 4.40 -20.76
CA ARG A 17 -2.04 4.28 -21.33
C ARG A 17 -1.89 5.01 -22.66
N GLU A 18 -2.95 5.09 -23.45
CA GLU A 18 -2.95 5.83 -24.71
C GLU A 18 -2.96 7.36 -24.47
N ASN A 19 -3.80 7.82 -23.56
CA ASN A 19 -4.06 9.26 -23.38
C ASN A 19 -3.27 9.88 -22.21
N TYR A 20 -2.89 9.07 -21.23
CA TYR A 20 -2.26 9.46 -19.96
C TYR A 20 -1.05 8.56 -19.65
N THR A 21 -0.78 8.23 -18.38
CA THR A 21 0.29 7.28 -17.98
C THR A 21 -0.27 5.88 -17.79
N ASP A 22 -1.15 5.68 -16.81
CA ASP A 22 -1.88 4.44 -16.52
C ASP A 22 -3.15 4.79 -15.73
N LEU A 23 -3.93 3.79 -15.30
CA LEU A 23 -4.92 3.97 -14.24
C LEU A 23 -4.25 4.51 -12.98
N ALA A 24 -5.01 5.24 -12.17
CA ALA A 24 -4.48 5.90 -10.98
C ALA A 24 -3.93 4.90 -9.96
N THR A 25 -2.68 5.15 -9.57
CA THR A 25 -2.03 4.58 -8.38
C THR A 25 -2.24 5.51 -7.19
N VAL A 26 -2.22 4.93 -5.98
CA VAL A 26 -2.41 5.64 -4.73
C VAL A 26 -1.26 5.26 -3.82
N ASP A 27 -0.48 6.22 -3.31
CA ASP A 27 0.62 5.93 -2.38
C ASP A 27 0.18 6.10 -0.92
N ASP A 28 -0.72 7.05 -0.64
CA ASP A 28 -1.24 7.32 0.70
C ASP A 28 -2.68 7.89 0.69
N MET A 29 -3.18 8.25 1.88
CA MET A 29 -4.50 8.84 2.04
C MET A 29 -4.60 10.25 1.43
N GLU A 30 -3.52 11.02 1.38
CA GLU A 30 -3.52 12.35 0.77
C GLU A 30 -3.73 12.23 -0.73
N ASP A 31 -3.00 11.33 -1.38
CA ASP A 31 -3.16 10.99 -2.79
C ASP A 31 -4.56 10.46 -3.10
N LEU A 32 -5.09 9.57 -2.26
CA LEU A 32 -6.45 9.08 -2.42
C LEU A 32 -7.49 10.20 -2.33
N ASN A 33 -7.33 11.09 -1.34
CA ASN A 33 -8.23 12.22 -1.14
C ASN A 33 -8.18 13.19 -2.32
N LYS A 34 -6.98 13.47 -2.87
CA LYS A 34 -6.83 14.25 -4.11
C LYS A 34 -7.56 13.60 -5.29
N LEU A 35 -7.40 12.28 -5.46
CA LEU A 35 -8.03 11.53 -6.55
C LEU A 35 -9.56 11.58 -6.46
N ILE A 36 -10.15 11.27 -5.29
CA ILE A 36 -11.61 11.22 -5.14
C ILE A 36 -12.25 12.61 -5.14
N THR A 37 -11.54 13.67 -4.71
CA THR A 37 -12.02 15.05 -4.81
C THR A 37 -12.16 15.52 -6.26
N SER A 38 -11.38 14.93 -7.18
CA SER A 38 -11.52 15.20 -8.62
C SER A 38 -12.79 14.60 -9.25
N VAL A 39 -13.52 13.75 -8.50
CA VAL A 39 -14.74 13.11 -8.97
C VAL A 39 -15.93 13.99 -8.60
N ASN A 40 -16.50 14.69 -9.59
CA ASN A 40 -17.59 15.65 -9.40
C ASN A 40 -18.96 15.04 -9.04
N SER A 41 -19.03 13.76 -8.66
CA SER A 41 -20.28 13.05 -8.32
C SER A 41 -19.99 11.79 -7.49
N SER A 42 -21.06 11.15 -7.02
CA SER A 42 -21.00 9.89 -6.28
C SER A 42 -20.87 8.70 -7.25
N TYR A 43 -19.66 8.19 -7.41
CA TYR A 43 -19.38 7.03 -8.25
C TYR A 43 -18.58 5.97 -7.48
N PHE A 44 -18.67 4.74 -7.98
CA PHE A 44 -17.56 3.80 -7.90
C PHE A 44 -16.71 4.02 -9.14
N VAL A 45 -15.42 4.23 -8.95
CA VAL A 45 -14.50 4.53 -10.05
C VAL A 45 -13.33 3.55 -10.05
N TRP A 46 -12.95 3.06 -11.23
CA TRP A 46 -11.78 2.20 -11.37
C TRP A 46 -10.49 2.95 -11.04
N ILE A 47 -9.59 2.22 -10.36
CA ILE A 47 -8.19 2.59 -10.11
C ILE A 47 -7.27 1.45 -10.52
N GLY A 48 -5.95 1.69 -10.49
CA GLY A 48 -4.95 0.77 -11.02
C GLY A 48 -4.72 -0.51 -10.22
N LEU A 49 -5.32 -0.66 -9.04
CA LEU A 49 -5.10 -1.84 -8.20
C LEU A 49 -5.84 -3.06 -8.76
N LYS A 50 -5.09 -4.13 -9.04
CA LYS A 50 -5.62 -5.39 -9.60
C LYS A 50 -4.98 -6.59 -8.91
N LYS A 51 -5.71 -7.70 -8.83
CA LYS A 51 -5.18 -8.98 -8.37
C LYS A 51 -4.17 -9.53 -9.39
N GLY A 52 -2.94 -9.73 -8.95
CA GLY A 52 -1.89 -10.43 -9.66
C GLY A 52 -1.95 -11.95 -9.51
N ASP A 53 -0.96 -12.62 -10.09
CA ASP A 53 -0.95 -14.09 -10.24
C ASP A 53 -0.39 -14.84 -9.03
N SER A 54 0.36 -14.16 -8.16
CA SER A 54 1.01 -14.76 -7.01
C SER A 54 0.97 -13.85 -5.79
N MET A 55 1.04 -14.48 -4.60
CA MET A 55 1.23 -13.78 -3.34
C MET A 55 2.68 -13.30 -3.24
N LYS A 56 2.87 -12.06 -2.79
CA LYS A 56 4.17 -11.42 -2.56
C LYS A 56 4.16 -10.70 -1.22
N TRP A 57 5.33 -10.64 -0.60
CA TRP A 57 5.53 -9.89 0.64
C TRP A 57 5.76 -8.43 0.29
N HIS A 58 4.98 -7.56 0.91
CA HIS A 58 4.98 -6.12 0.74
C HIS A 58 5.25 -5.43 2.07
N TRP A 59 6.00 -4.34 2.02
CA TRP A 59 6.16 -3.45 3.15
C TRP A 59 5.15 -2.31 3.06
N SER A 60 4.38 -2.14 4.14
CA SER A 60 3.45 -1.02 4.31
C SER A 60 4.14 0.34 4.14
N LEU A 61 5.41 0.43 4.53
CA LEU A 61 6.20 1.65 4.45
C LEU A 61 7.46 1.47 3.62
N GLY A 62 7.33 1.57 2.31
CA GLY A 62 8.47 1.51 1.38
C GLY A 62 9.13 0.14 1.32
N GLU A 63 9.39 -0.32 0.10
CA GLU A 63 9.98 -1.64 -0.09
C GLU A 63 11.45 -1.72 0.35
N THR A 64 11.80 -2.90 0.86
CA THR A 64 13.17 -3.27 1.22
C THR A 64 13.36 -4.77 1.04
N GLU A 65 14.59 -5.20 0.79
CA GLU A 65 14.96 -6.60 0.60
C GLU A 65 15.35 -7.31 1.90
N PHE A 66 15.61 -6.57 2.98
CA PHE A 66 16.04 -7.17 4.24
C PHE A 66 14.94 -8.05 4.84
N ARG A 67 15.28 -9.28 5.22
CA ARG A 67 14.37 -10.24 5.85
C ARG A 67 15.07 -10.89 7.04
N ASN A 68 14.41 -10.92 8.20
CA ASN A 68 14.91 -11.57 9.42
C ASN A 68 13.90 -12.61 9.95
N TRP A 69 13.41 -13.45 9.05
CA TRP A 69 12.47 -14.54 9.37
C TRP A 69 13.06 -15.52 10.38
N ASP A 70 12.21 -15.97 11.32
CA ASP A 70 12.53 -17.08 12.20
C ASP A 70 12.60 -18.39 11.41
N THR A 71 13.31 -19.39 11.97
CA THR A 71 13.54 -20.66 11.32
C THR A 71 12.22 -21.35 11.00
N GLY A 72 12.02 -21.67 9.73
CA GLY A 72 10.82 -22.34 9.25
C GLY A 72 9.66 -21.41 8.95
N THR A 73 9.81 -20.09 9.03
CA THR A 73 8.82 -19.10 8.53
C THR A 73 9.29 -18.46 7.22
N PRO A 74 8.38 -17.92 6.38
CA PRO A 74 6.92 -17.82 6.56
C PRO A 74 6.16 -19.17 6.47
N GLN A 75 5.15 -19.40 7.33
CA GLN A 75 4.29 -20.60 7.34
C GLN A 75 2.82 -20.29 7.03
N ASN A 76 1.98 -20.08 8.05
CA ASN A 76 0.54 -19.88 7.95
C ASN A 76 0.18 -18.49 8.45
N GLY A 77 -0.03 -17.55 7.53
CA GLY A 77 -0.36 -16.19 7.89
C GLY A 77 0.06 -15.18 6.83
N ASN A 78 -0.68 -14.10 6.72
CA ASN A 78 -0.43 -13.06 5.73
C ASN A 78 0.11 -11.78 6.37
N CYS A 79 0.34 -11.74 7.68
CA CYS A 79 0.83 -10.56 8.37
C CYS A 79 2.00 -10.93 9.27
N ALA A 80 3.07 -10.13 9.24
CA ALA A 80 4.31 -10.43 9.94
C ALA A 80 4.40 -9.68 11.27
N LEU A 81 4.95 -10.34 12.27
CA LEU A 81 5.23 -9.83 13.60
C LEU A 81 6.70 -10.07 13.99
N MET A 82 7.28 -9.12 14.71
CA MET A 82 8.60 -9.27 15.31
C MET A 82 8.47 -9.82 16.73
N SER A 83 9.18 -10.91 17.02
CA SER A 83 9.32 -11.48 18.36
C SER A 83 10.26 -10.65 19.24
N THR A 84 10.32 -10.97 20.53
CA THR A 84 11.27 -10.35 21.49
C THR A 84 12.71 -10.84 21.34
N ALA A 85 13.01 -11.60 20.28
CA ALA A 85 14.36 -12.00 19.89
C ALA A 85 14.78 -11.33 18.58
N GLY A 86 14.02 -10.33 18.12
CA GLY A 86 14.21 -9.64 16.84
C GLY A 86 13.89 -10.48 15.60
N LEU A 87 13.50 -11.75 15.73
CA LEU A 87 13.13 -12.64 14.62
C LEU A 87 11.66 -12.47 14.22
N TRP A 88 11.36 -12.62 12.94
CA TRP A 88 10.03 -12.38 12.39
C TRP A 88 9.26 -13.67 12.19
N ASN A 89 7.98 -13.65 12.52
CA ASN A 89 7.03 -14.73 12.27
C ASN A 89 5.84 -14.18 11.48
N ASN A 90 5.00 -15.05 10.92
CA ASN A 90 3.74 -14.65 10.28
C ASN A 90 2.54 -15.36 10.91
N THR A 91 1.42 -14.66 11.00
CA THR A 91 0.15 -15.20 11.53
C THR A 91 -1.04 -14.57 10.80
N SER A 92 -2.26 -14.94 11.21
CA SER A 92 -3.49 -14.34 10.70
C SER A 92 -3.50 -12.82 10.92
N CYS A 93 -3.84 -12.06 9.89
CA CYS A 93 -3.96 -10.60 10.00
C CYS A 93 -5.08 -10.15 10.95
N ASP A 94 -6.01 -11.05 11.27
CA ASP A 94 -7.12 -10.83 12.20
C ASP A 94 -6.72 -11.06 13.67
N ASP A 95 -5.53 -11.60 13.92
CA ASP A 95 -5.01 -11.73 15.29
C ASP A 95 -4.73 -10.34 15.87
N GLN A 96 -4.87 -10.20 17.18
CA GLN A 96 -4.66 -8.93 17.85
C GLN A 96 -3.29 -8.88 18.53
N HIS A 97 -2.47 -7.90 18.16
CA HIS A 97 -1.16 -7.68 18.75
C HIS A 97 -0.91 -6.18 18.99
N HIS A 98 0.03 -5.91 19.88
CA HIS A 98 0.74 -4.62 19.92
C HIS A 98 1.48 -4.39 18.62
N PHE A 99 1.92 -3.16 18.35
CA PHE A 99 2.49 -2.82 17.06
C PHE A 99 3.50 -1.68 17.14
N ILE A 100 4.40 -1.64 16.17
CA ILE A 100 5.42 -0.59 16.05
C ILE A 100 5.10 0.30 14.87
N CYS A 101 4.88 1.59 15.15
CA CYS A 101 4.81 2.62 14.13
C CYS A 101 6.21 3.19 13.87
N TYR A 102 6.47 3.60 12.63
CA TYR A 102 7.54 4.52 12.30
C TYR A 102 6.98 5.95 12.27
N ASP A 103 7.75 6.88 12.83
CA ASP A 103 7.46 8.30 12.82
C ASP A 103 8.61 9.04 12.13
N ASP A 104 8.37 9.45 10.89
CA ASP A 104 9.37 10.14 10.06
C ASP A 104 9.66 11.56 10.55
N THR A 105 8.74 12.17 11.32
CA THR A 105 8.97 13.53 11.88
C THR A 105 10.03 13.51 12.96
N ASN A 106 10.05 12.46 13.77
CA ASN A 106 10.99 12.28 14.86
C ASN A 106 12.08 11.25 14.54
N LEU A 107 12.05 10.66 13.34
CA LEU A 107 12.93 9.58 12.87
C LEU A 107 13.05 8.45 13.91
N THR A 108 11.91 7.97 14.41
CA THR A 108 11.89 7.01 15.52
C THR A 108 10.83 5.93 15.38
N TYR A 109 11.02 4.84 16.14
CA TYR A 109 10.07 3.74 16.25
C TYR A 109 9.27 3.87 17.54
N VAL A 110 7.95 3.84 17.43
CA VAL A 110 7.02 4.04 18.54
C VAL A 110 6.27 2.74 18.80
N LEU A 111 6.45 2.18 19.99
CA LEU A 111 5.70 1.00 20.45
C LEU A 111 4.33 1.43 20.95
N ILE A 112 3.29 0.93 20.29
CA ILE A 112 1.90 1.14 20.69
C ILE A 112 1.41 -0.09 21.44
N GLN A 113 0.98 0.11 22.69
CA GLN A 113 0.54 -0.95 23.61
C GLN A 113 -0.97 -1.20 23.53
N GLU A 114 -1.54 -1.07 22.33
CA GLU A 114 -2.94 -1.41 22.05
C GLU A 114 -2.99 -2.70 21.23
N ASN A 115 -3.96 -3.56 21.54
CA ASN A 115 -4.18 -4.78 20.78
C ASN A 115 -5.07 -4.49 19.57
N LYS A 116 -4.51 -4.64 18.36
CA LYS A 116 -5.21 -4.38 17.10
C LYS A 116 -4.93 -5.47 16.07
N THR A 117 -5.87 -5.67 15.16
CA THR A 117 -5.61 -6.42 13.92
C THR A 117 -4.52 -5.70 13.13
N TRP A 118 -3.86 -6.39 12.20
CA TRP A 118 -2.79 -5.75 11.42
C TRP A 118 -3.29 -4.53 10.63
N ILE A 119 -4.50 -4.61 10.05
CA ILE A 119 -5.12 -3.52 9.29
C ILE A 119 -5.47 -2.34 10.21
N ASP A 120 -6.00 -2.61 11.40
CA ASP A 120 -6.33 -1.56 12.36
C ASP A 120 -5.05 -0.90 12.92
N ALA A 121 -3.97 -1.67 13.09
CA ALA A 121 -2.66 -1.18 13.50
C ALA A 121 -2.04 -0.25 12.44
N GLN A 122 -2.06 -0.66 11.17
CA GLN A 122 -1.65 0.17 10.02
C GLN A 122 -2.45 1.48 9.98
N SER A 123 -3.77 1.38 10.10
CA SER A 123 -4.67 2.54 10.10
C SER A 123 -4.34 3.50 11.24
N TYR A 124 -4.08 2.98 12.44
CA TYR A 124 -3.64 3.79 13.58
C TYR A 124 -2.31 4.50 13.28
N CYS A 125 -1.31 3.77 12.79
CA CYS A 125 0.00 4.36 12.52
C CYS A 125 -0.08 5.45 11.45
N ARG A 126 -0.88 5.27 10.39
CA ARG A 126 -1.09 6.31 9.37
C ARG A 126 -1.89 7.52 9.88
N GLN A 127 -2.70 7.34 10.91
CA GLN A 127 -3.47 8.43 11.51
C GLN A 127 -2.65 9.25 12.51
N HIS A 128 -1.74 8.61 13.25
CA HIS A 128 -1.04 9.22 14.39
C HIS A 128 0.47 9.37 14.20
N HIS A 129 1.04 8.70 13.20
CA HIS A 129 2.46 8.64 12.86
C HIS A 129 2.60 8.60 11.32
N THR A 130 3.62 7.90 10.78
CA THR A 130 3.76 7.70 9.34
C THR A 130 3.07 6.40 8.89
N ASP A 131 3.50 5.24 9.39
CA ASP A 131 2.91 3.93 9.10
C ASP A 131 3.46 2.86 10.06
N LEU A 132 3.04 1.60 9.92
CA LEU A 132 3.76 0.46 10.49
C LEU A 132 5.20 0.42 9.95
N VAL A 133 6.13 0.06 10.82
CA VAL A 133 7.56 0.10 10.50
C VAL A 133 7.94 -0.86 9.37
N SER A 134 8.76 -0.39 8.42
CA SER A 134 9.59 -1.25 7.58
C SER A 134 10.97 -1.44 8.19
N VAL A 135 11.51 -2.65 8.10
CA VAL A 135 12.82 -2.96 8.66
C VAL A 135 13.82 -3.11 7.52
N ARG A 136 14.69 -2.12 7.36
CA ARG A 136 15.54 -2.01 6.16
C ARG A 136 16.86 -2.74 6.29
N ASN A 137 17.30 -3.01 7.51
CA ASN A 137 18.58 -3.66 7.80
C ASN A 137 18.64 -4.19 9.24
N GLN A 138 19.73 -4.88 9.57
CA GLN A 138 19.95 -5.48 10.88
C GLN A 138 20.05 -4.44 12.02
N THR A 139 20.56 -3.23 11.74
CA THR A 139 20.66 -2.17 12.76
C THR A 139 19.28 -1.74 13.21
N GLU A 140 18.39 -1.42 12.27
CA GLU A 140 16.99 -1.07 12.57
C GLU A 140 16.27 -2.22 13.27
N ASN A 141 16.48 -3.46 12.83
CA ASN A 141 15.90 -4.62 13.48
C ASN A 141 16.29 -4.69 14.96
N THR A 142 17.55 -4.40 15.28
CA THR A 142 18.08 -4.43 16.65
C THR A 142 17.51 -3.27 17.49
N GLU A 143 17.38 -2.08 16.92
CA GLU A 143 16.77 -0.93 17.60
C GLU A 143 15.29 -1.18 17.95
N ILE A 144 14.55 -1.78 17.01
CA ILE A 144 13.14 -2.15 17.20
C ILE A 144 13.04 -3.27 18.25
N ASP A 145 13.87 -4.30 18.16
CA ASP A 145 13.94 -5.40 19.13
C ASP A 145 14.19 -4.90 20.57
N GLN A 146 15.11 -3.96 20.76
CA GLN A 146 15.38 -3.35 22.07
C GLN A 146 14.15 -2.65 22.66
N LYS A 147 13.32 -2.01 21.82
CA LYS A 147 12.06 -1.38 22.25
C LYS A 147 11.00 -2.43 22.64
N ILE A 148 10.97 -3.57 21.97
CA ILE A 148 10.01 -4.67 22.22
C ILE A 148 10.37 -5.47 23.46
N SER A 149 11.66 -5.77 23.64
CA SER A 149 12.20 -6.66 24.67
C SER A 149 11.84 -6.24 26.10
N LEU A 150 11.52 -4.96 26.33
CA LEU A 150 11.07 -4.45 27.63
C LEU A 150 9.68 -4.96 28.08
N ARG A 151 8.89 -5.55 27.18
CA ARG A 151 7.49 -5.94 27.42
C ARG A 151 7.20 -7.43 27.19
N GLY A 152 8.09 -8.16 26.53
CA GLY A 152 8.01 -9.62 26.40
C GLY A 152 6.89 -10.14 25.50
N LEU A 153 6.33 -9.33 24.59
CA LEU A 153 5.29 -9.76 23.65
C LEU A 153 5.68 -9.44 22.20
N PRO A 154 5.31 -10.29 21.22
CA PRO A 154 5.50 -9.98 19.81
C PRO A 154 4.64 -8.80 19.35
N VAL A 155 5.10 -8.09 18.33
CA VAL A 155 4.46 -6.89 17.81
C VAL A 155 4.32 -6.93 16.29
N TRP A 156 3.26 -6.33 15.75
CA TRP A 156 3.13 -6.13 14.31
C TRP A 156 4.24 -5.22 13.76
N ILE A 157 4.76 -5.62 12.61
CA ILE A 157 5.58 -4.81 11.72
C ILE A 157 4.85 -4.64 10.37
N GLY A 158 5.32 -3.73 9.53
CA GLY A 158 4.64 -3.35 8.29
C GLY A 158 4.68 -4.40 7.17
N LEU A 159 5.20 -5.60 7.41
CA LEU A 159 5.32 -6.63 6.37
C LEU A 159 4.05 -7.48 6.29
N PHE A 160 3.44 -7.53 5.10
CA PHE A 160 2.22 -8.30 4.83
C PHE A 160 2.31 -9.01 3.48
N LEU A 161 1.58 -10.11 3.34
CA LEU A 161 1.52 -10.94 2.15
C LEU A 161 0.18 -10.67 1.46
N ASP A 162 0.22 -10.16 0.24
CA ASP A 162 -0.97 -10.04 -0.60
C ASP A 162 -0.66 -10.37 -2.06
N SER A 163 -1.69 -10.45 -2.89
CA SER A 163 -1.54 -10.67 -4.33
C SER A 163 -1.97 -9.45 -5.15
N TRP A 164 -2.12 -8.28 -4.54
CA TRP A 164 -2.64 -7.10 -5.24
C TRP A 164 -1.47 -6.26 -5.74
N ILE A 165 -1.52 -5.88 -7.01
CA ILE A 165 -0.48 -5.12 -7.69
C ILE A 165 -1.07 -3.88 -8.36
N TRP A 166 -0.29 -2.82 -8.43
CA TRP A 166 -0.66 -1.64 -9.20
C TRP A 166 -0.33 -1.83 -10.67
N SER A 167 -1.23 -1.34 -11.52
CA SER A 167 -1.18 -1.52 -12.98
C SER A 167 0.01 -0.83 -13.63
N ASP A 168 0.50 0.24 -13.01
CA ASP A 168 1.67 1.01 -13.41
C ASP A 168 3.01 0.35 -12.99
N GLN A 169 2.97 -0.79 -12.30
CA GLN A 169 4.12 -1.52 -11.75
C GLN A 169 4.83 -0.79 -10.59
N SER A 170 4.16 0.19 -9.97
CA SER A 170 4.66 0.79 -8.73
C SER A 170 4.65 -0.19 -7.57
N ASP A 171 5.51 0.08 -6.59
CA ASP A 171 5.64 -0.69 -5.36
C ASP A 171 4.70 -0.18 -4.24
N SER A 172 3.63 0.54 -4.60
CA SER A 172 2.71 1.05 -3.58
C SER A 172 2.03 -0.08 -2.80
N SER A 173 2.18 -0.03 -1.49
CA SER A 173 1.54 -0.92 -0.54
C SER A 173 0.22 -0.37 0.00
N PHE A 174 -0.27 0.75 -0.56
CA PHE A 174 -1.50 1.36 -0.08
C PHE A 174 -2.70 0.43 -0.26
N ARG A 175 -3.39 0.16 0.85
CA ARG A 175 -4.64 -0.59 0.91
C ARG A 175 -5.56 0.15 1.87
N ASN A 176 -6.75 0.53 1.42
CA ASN A 176 -7.79 1.12 2.27
C ASN A 176 -9.12 0.39 2.04
N TRP A 177 -9.10 -0.93 2.21
CA TRP A 177 -10.24 -1.78 1.92
C TRP A 177 -11.46 -1.43 2.75
N TRP A 178 -12.63 -1.59 2.14
CA TRP A 178 -13.90 -1.67 2.86
C TRP A 178 -13.90 -2.96 3.69
N SER A 179 -13.90 -2.80 5.02
CA SER A 179 -13.92 -3.93 5.97
C SER A 179 -15.06 -4.91 5.67
N GLY A 180 -14.75 -6.21 5.65
CA GLY A 180 -15.70 -7.30 5.44
C GLY A 180 -16.18 -7.51 3.99
N TRP A 181 -15.69 -6.73 3.02
CA TRP A 181 -16.21 -6.74 1.64
C TRP A 181 -15.23 -7.21 0.56
N LEU A 182 -14.05 -7.71 0.93
CA LEU A 182 -13.17 -8.40 0.00
C LEU A 182 -13.80 -9.74 -0.41
N SER A 183 -14.37 -9.77 -1.61
CA SER A 183 -14.92 -11.00 -2.19
C SER A 183 -13.79 -12.01 -2.45
N THR A 184 -14.02 -13.26 -2.06
CA THR A 184 -13.10 -14.38 -2.33
C THR A 184 -13.35 -15.05 -3.68
N ASP A 185 -14.40 -14.64 -4.41
CA ASP A 185 -14.68 -15.11 -5.77
C ASP A 185 -13.53 -14.71 -6.70
N GLN A 186 -13.02 -15.69 -7.43
CA GLN A 186 -11.89 -15.53 -8.36
C GLN A 186 -12.14 -14.55 -9.51
N ARG A 187 -13.39 -14.13 -9.75
CA ARG A 187 -13.72 -13.11 -10.73
C ARG A 187 -13.48 -11.68 -10.21
N TYR A 188 -13.42 -11.48 -8.89
CA TYR A 188 -13.31 -10.15 -8.26
C TYR A 188 -11.86 -9.70 -8.18
N ASN A 189 -11.26 -9.45 -9.34
CA ASN A 189 -9.83 -9.17 -9.48
C ASN A 189 -9.49 -7.71 -9.73
N CYS A 190 -10.48 -6.83 -9.89
CA CYS A 190 -10.24 -5.41 -10.19
C CYS A 190 -10.76 -4.52 -9.07
N THR A 191 -10.13 -3.37 -8.85
CA THR A 191 -10.45 -2.51 -7.70
C THR A 191 -11.09 -1.21 -8.11
N MET A 192 -12.15 -0.85 -7.40
CA MET A 192 -12.79 0.46 -7.47
C MET A 192 -12.70 1.17 -6.12
N VAL A 193 -12.67 2.50 -6.15
CA VAL A 193 -12.80 3.36 -4.97
C VAL A 193 -14.19 4.00 -4.93
N HIS A 194 -14.73 4.14 -3.73
CA HIS A 194 -15.99 4.82 -3.50
C HIS A 194 -15.80 6.33 -3.26
N SER A 195 -16.25 7.17 -4.20
CA SER A 195 -16.03 8.62 -4.14
C SER A 195 -17.10 9.39 -3.37
N ASN A 196 -18.24 8.78 -3.01
CA ASN A 196 -19.37 9.48 -2.39
C ASN A 196 -18.99 10.01 -0.99
N PRO A 197 -18.94 11.33 -0.77
CA PRO A 197 -18.51 11.92 0.50
C PRO A 197 -19.52 11.75 1.63
N SER A 198 -20.80 11.46 1.33
CA SER A 198 -21.84 11.22 2.33
C SER A 198 -21.90 9.77 2.81
N SER A 199 -21.09 8.88 2.24
CA SER A 199 -21.09 7.48 2.61
C SER A 199 -20.11 7.19 3.74
N PRO A 200 -20.45 6.28 4.68
CA PRO A 200 -19.48 5.78 5.65
C PRO A 200 -18.30 5.05 5.00
N ASN A 201 -18.42 4.65 3.73
CA ASN A 201 -17.37 3.97 2.98
C ASN A 201 -16.71 4.90 1.96
N HIS A 202 -16.80 6.22 2.14
CA HIS A 202 -16.02 7.18 1.37
C HIS A 202 -14.52 6.82 1.42
N ALA A 203 -13.83 6.96 0.29
CA ALA A 203 -12.42 6.62 0.13
C ALA A 203 -12.07 5.14 0.39
N LYS A 204 -13.05 4.24 0.50
CA LYS A 204 -12.78 2.80 0.67
C LYS A 204 -12.65 2.09 -0.66
N LEU A 205 -11.68 1.17 -0.72
CA LEU A 205 -11.41 0.28 -1.83
C LEU A 205 -12.33 -0.94 -1.77
N ARG A 206 -12.76 -1.43 -2.93
CA ARG A 206 -13.56 -2.65 -3.05
C ARG A 206 -13.15 -3.41 -4.31
N ASN A 207 -13.00 -4.72 -4.19
CA ASN A 207 -12.79 -5.56 -5.36
C ASN A 207 -14.11 -5.84 -6.10
N TYR A 208 -14.02 -6.00 -7.41
CA TYR A 208 -15.17 -6.15 -8.30
C TYR A 208 -14.79 -6.88 -9.60
N PRO A 209 -15.74 -7.52 -10.30
CA PRO A 209 -15.44 -8.19 -11.56
C PRO A 209 -15.03 -7.23 -12.67
N CYS A 210 -13.90 -7.55 -13.31
CA CYS A 210 -13.22 -6.69 -14.28
C CYS A 210 -14.03 -6.39 -15.55
N ASP A 211 -14.94 -7.29 -15.93
CA ASP A 211 -15.75 -7.18 -17.15
C ASP A 211 -16.91 -6.18 -17.04
N ASN A 212 -17.14 -5.62 -15.84
CA ASN A 212 -18.14 -4.59 -15.65
C ASN A 212 -17.60 -3.21 -16.01
N THR A 213 -18.49 -2.33 -16.47
CA THR A 213 -18.12 -1.00 -16.93
C THR A 213 -18.32 0.05 -15.85
N PHE A 214 -17.29 0.84 -15.54
CA PHE A 214 -17.37 1.98 -14.61
C PHE A 214 -16.57 3.17 -15.12
N PRO A 215 -16.89 4.40 -14.68
CA PRO A 215 -15.99 5.53 -14.77
C PRO A 215 -14.65 5.23 -14.10
N PHE A 216 -13.60 5.96 -14.44
CA PHE A 216 -12.24 5.61 -14.01
C PHE A 216 -11.35 6.83 -13.86
N ILE A 217 -10.25 6.68 -13.13
CA ILE A 217 -9.27 7.74 -12.92
C ILE A 217 -7.94 7.33 -13.56
N CYS A 218 -7.41 8.17 -14.44
CA CYS A 218 -6.05 8.01 -14.98
C CYS A 218 -5.05 8.87 -14.21
N TYR A 219 -3.82 8.38 -14.02
CA TYR A 219 -2.71 9.17 -13.51
C TYR A 219 -2.17 10.11 -14.61
N GLY A 220 -1.84 11.36 -14.25
CA GLY A 220 -1.38 12.36 -15.23
C GLY A 220 -0.06 11.99 -15.91
N LYS A 221 0.17 12.49 -17.13
CA LYS A 221 1.52 12.47 -17.74
C LYS A 221 2.40 13.44 -16.96
N LEU A 222 3.61 13.03 -16.59
CA LEU A 222 4.64 13.98 -16.18
C LEU A 222 4.76 15.05 -17.29
N PRO A 223 4.90 16.34 -16.96
CA PRO A 223 5.17 17.34 -17.98
C PRO A 223 6.44 16.93 -18.71
N TYR A 224 6.34 16.75 -20.02
CA TYR A 224 7.45 16.40 -20.92
C TYR A 224 8.73 17.14 -20.51
N SER A 225 9.74 16.41 -20.02
CA SER A 225 11.11 16.89 -20.04
C SER A 225 11.61 16.67 -21.47
N PRO A 226 11.95 17.71 -22.24
CA PRO A 226 12.46 17.51 -23.59
C PRO A 226 13.76 16.68 -23.52
N PRO A 227 13.92 15.63 -24.34
CA PRO A 227 15.19 14.93 -24.45
C PRO A 227 16.17 15.85 -25.18
N ASN A 228 17.10 16.44 -24.43
CA ASN A 228 18.43 16.94 -24.82
C ASN A 228 18.80 18.20 -24.01
N LEU A 229 19.50 18.02 -22.89
CA LEU A 229 20.64 18.88 -22.60
C LEU A 229 21.90 18.00 -22.73
N PRO A 230 22.85 18.33 -23.62
CA PRO A 230 24.13 17.64 -23.64
C PRO A 230 24.89 17.92 -22.34
N ASP A 231 25.53 16.88 -21.81
CA ASP A 231 26.46 16.99 -20.68
C ASP A 231 27.52 18.05 -20.99
N ILE A 232 27.53 19.14 -20.22
CA ILE A 232 28.68 20.03 -20.21
C ILE A 232 29.78 19.27 -19.47
N VAL A 233 30.56 18.51 -20.24
CA VAL A 233 31.88 18.06 -19.84
C VAL A 233 32.77 19.31 -19.80
N MET A 234 32.89 19.94 -18.64
CA MET A 234 34.06 20.78 -18.38
C MET A 234 35.22 19.83 -18.11
N THR A 235 35.89 19.42 -19.19
CA THR A 235 37.25 18.89 -19.13
C THR A 235 38.13 19.94 -18.47
N GLY A 236 38.61 19.64 -17.27
CA GLY A 236 39.75 20.34 -16.69
C GLY A 236 41.03 19.84 -17.36
N GLU A 237 41.78 20.77 -17.96
CA GLU A 237 43.20 20.75 -18.31
C GLU A 237 43.47 22.18 -18.85
N LEU A 238 44.43 22.99 -18.39
CA LEU A 238 45.69 22.82 -17.65
C LEU A 238 45.85 23.93 -16.59
#